data_AF-A0A532DF87-F1
#
_entry.id   AF-A0A532DF87-F1
#
_cell.length_a   1.000
_cell.length_b   1.000
_cell.length_c   1.000
_cell.angle_alpha   90.00
_cell.angle_beta   90.00
_cell.angle_gamma   90.00
#
_symmetry.space_group_name_H-M   'P 1'
#
loop_
_entity.id
_entity.type
_entity.pdbx_description
1 polymer ?
#
loop_
_entity_poly.entity_id
_entity_poly.type
_entity_poly.pdbx_seq_one_letter_code
_entity_poly.pdbx_strand_id
1 'polypeptide(L)'
;MTSSQQPPIPYAAQAIPFDEFLAAGKIPDGYLASEYVAQQFVERLVHYVLSVPPGSYTMAQLGQLLEQINPRAQVLFFKRLKETSPESLKDFAPLYYGFMNEFHSLLFT
;
A
#
# COMPACT_ATOMS: atom_id res chain seq x y z
N MET A 1 -3.26 6.55 41.20
CA MET A 1 -3.01 5.48 40.20
C MET A 1 -2.39 6.17 38.99
N THR A 2 -1.07 6.08 38.85
CA THR A 2 -0.34 6.69 37.73
C THR A 2 -0.52 5.80 36.51
N SER A 3 -1.42 6.18 35.59
CA SER A 3 -1.47 5.58 34.26
C SER A 3 -0.12 5.80 33.60
N SER A 4 0.68 4.75 33.52
CA SER A 4 1.88 4.70 32.70
C SER A 4 1.46 4.94 31.26
N GLN A 5 1.58 6.19 30.79
CA GLN A 5 1.51 6.54 29.38
C GLN A 5 2.67 5.84 28.69
N GLN A 6 2.43 4.62 28.21
CA GLN A 6 3.35 3.95 27.30
C GLN A 6 3.62 4.93 26.15
N PRO A 7 4.89 5.20 25.81
CA PRO A 7 5.21 6.04 24.67
C PRO A 7 4.52 5.45 23.43
N PRO A 8 3.92 6.30 22.57
CA PRO A 8 3.22 5.83 21.40
C PRO A 8 4.17 4.97 20.57
N ILE A 9 3.75 3.73 20.26
CA ILE A 9 4.54 2.81 19.43
C ILE A 9 4.78 3.51 18.09
N PRO A 10 6.05 3.66 17.65
CA PRO A 10 6.35 4.24 16.35
C PRO A 10 5.56 3.51 15.26
N TYR A 11 5.00 4.23 14.29
CA TYR A 11 4.20 3.64 13.21
C TYR A 11 4.92 2.48 12.49
N ALA A 12 6.24 2.56 12.39
CA ALA A 12 7.10 1.51 11.85
C ALA A 12 7.01 0.16 12.62
N ALA A 13 6.65 0.19 13.91
CA ALA A 13 6.55 -0.98 14.78
C ALA A 13 5.10 -1.44 15.02
N GLN A 14 4.09 -0.77 14.47
CA GLN A 14 2.68 -1.16 14.62
C GLN A 14 2.32 -2.26 13.63
N ALA A 15 1.53 -3.27 13.99
CA ALA A 15 0.98 -4.19 12.98
C ALA A 15 -0.11 -3.48 12.16
N ILE A 16 -0.08 -3.61 10.83
CA ILE A 16 -1.12 -3.05 9.95
C ILE A 16 -2.02 -4.21 9.50
N PRO A 17 -3.33 -4.19 9.83
CA PRO A 17 -4.26 -5.25 9.44
C PRO A 17 -4.71 -5.06 7.99
N PHE A 18 -3.80 -5.34 7.04
CA PHE A 18 -4.07 -5.16 5.62
C PHE A 18 -5.20 -6.05 5.09
N ASP A 19 -5.41 -7.22 5.68
CA ASP A 19 -6.55 -8.09 5.39
C ASP A 19 -7.87 -7.39 5.66
N GLU A 20 -8.00 -6.71 6.80
CA GLU A 20 -9.18 -5.93 7.13
C GLU A 20 -9.37 -4.75 6.17
N PHE A 21 -8.29 -4.07 5.80
CA PHE A 21 -8.35 -2.92 4.90
C PHE A 21 -8.73 -3.34 3.48
N LEU A 22 -8.23 -4.48 3.01
CA LEU A 22 -8.56 -5.08 1.71
C LEU A 22 -10.01 -5.57 1.70
N ALA A 23 -10.48 -6.18 2.80
CA ALA A 23 -11.85 -6.65 2.93
C ALA A 23 -12.86 -5.49 2.99
N ALA A 24 -12.54 -4.44 3.74
CA ALA A 24 -13.36 -3.24 3.86
C ALA A 24 -13.27 -2.31 2.64
N GLY A 25 -12.21 -2.46 1.83
CA GLY A 25 -11.91 -1.56 0.72
C GLY A 25 -11.64 -0.13 1.17
N LYS A 26 -11.15 0.08 2.40
CA LYS A 26 -10.96 1.42 2.98
C LYS A 26 -9.70 1.51 3.82
N ILE A 27 -8.95 2.59 3.63
CA ILE A 27 -7.81 2.96 4.49
C ILE A 27 -8.34 3.83 5.65
N PRO A 28 -8.11 3.46 6.92
CA PRO A 28 -8.51 4.30 8.04
C PRO A 28 -7.77 5.65 8.05
N ASP A 29 -8.41 6.66 8.64
CA ASP A 29 -7.79 7.97 8.86
C ASP A 29 -6.49 7.83 9.66
N GLY A 30 -5.47 8.60 9.27
CA GLY A 30 -4.15 8.55 9.91
C GLY A 30 -3.08 7.81 9.09
N TYR A 31 -3.47 6.76 8.35
CA TYR A 31 -2.52 5.95 7.55
C TYR A 31 -1.99 6.68 6.30
N LEU A 32 -2.63 7.78 5.90
CA LEU A 32 -2.20 8.66 4.81
C LEU A 32 -2.03 10.12 5.27
N ALA A 33 -1.90 10.36 6.59
CA ALA A 33 -1.88 11.71 7.16
C ALA A 33 -0.64 12.53 6.80
N SER A 34 0.45 11.89 6.37
CA SER A 34 1.64 12.57 5.87
C SER A 34 2.33 11.75 4.77
N GLU A 35 3.19 12.41 3.98
CA GLU A 35 3.97 11.72 2.94
C GLU A 35 4.82 10.59 3.53
N TYR A 36 5.44 10.81 4.69
CA TYR A 36 6.23 9.76 5.37
C TYR A 36 5.38 8.55 5.74
N VAL A 37 4.21 8.76 6.37
CA VAL A 37 3.34 7.65 6.79
C VAL A 37 2.77 6.91 5.57
N ALA A 38 2.43 7.63 4.50
CA ALA A 38 1.98 7.03 3.25
C ALA A 38 3.08 6.17 2.58
N GLN A 39 4.33 6.63 2.58
CA GLN A 39 5.46 5.84 2.08
C GLN A 39 5.66 4.55 2.90
N GLN A 40 5.62 4.65 4.23
CA GLN A 40 5.73 3.49 5.12
C GLN A 40 4.54 2.53 4.96
N PHE A 41 3.32 3.06 4.75
CA PHE A 41 2.15 2.25 4.44
C PHE A 41 2.35 1.45 3.16
N VAL A 42 2.78 2.11 2.08
CA VAL A 42 3.00 1.49 0.77
C VAL A 42 4.08 0.42 0.83
N GLU A 43 5.21 0.70 1.47
CA GLU A 43 6.30 -0.26 1.61
C GLU A 43 5.81 -1.55 2.28
N ARG A 44 5.02 -1.40 3.35
CA ARG A 44 4.45 -2.53 4.08
C ARG A 44 3.33 -3.24 3.32
N LEU A 45 2.54 -2.50 2.53
CA LEU A 45 1.53 -3.09 1.65
C LEU A 45 2.20 -3.97 0.59
N VAL A 46 3.31 -3.53 -0.02
CA VAL A 46 4.10 -4.34 -0.97
C VAL A 46 4.59 -5.61 -0.31
N HIS A 47 5.15 -5.52 0.90
CA HIS A 47 5.56 -6.71 1.65
C HIS A 47 4.39 -7.65 1.93
N TYR A 48 3.24 -7.12 2.33
CA TYR A 48 2.03 -7.91 2.59
C TYR A 48 1.58 -8.67 1.34
N VAL A 49 1.36 -7.98 0.22
CA VAL A 49 0.85 -8.60 -1.01
C VAL A 49 1.78 -9.65 -1.61
N LEU A 50 3.10 -9.51 -1.38
CA LEU A 50 4.09 -10.49 -1.82
C LEU A 50 4.26 -11.68 -0.85
N SER A 51 3.85 -11.53 0.41
CA SER A 51 4.07 -12.55 1.45
C SER A 51 2.85 -13.43 1.72
N VAL A 52 1.65 -12.93 1.45
CA VAL A 52 0.41 -13.68 1.69
C VAL A 52 0.15 -14.73 0.61
N PRO A 53 -0.51 -15.85 0.94
CA PRO A 53 -0.87 -16.86 -0.05
C PRO A 53 -1.74 -16.29 -1.18
N PRO A 54 -1.64 -16.83 -2.41
CA PRO A 54 -2.56 -16.49 -3.49
C PRO A 54 -4.02 -16.66 -3.06
N GLY A 55 -4.87 -15.70 -3.42
CA GLY A 55 -6.30 -15.70 -3.06
C GLY A 55 -6.62 -15.07 -1.70
N SER A 56 -5.62 -14.62 -0.93
CA SER A 56 -5.85 -13.87 0.33
C SER A 56 -6.53 -12.52 0.11
N TYR A 57 -6.48 -12.00 -1.12
CA TYR A 57 -7.21 -10.82 -1.58
C TYR A 57 -7.41 -10.92 -3.10
N THR A 58 -8.32 -10.10 -3.63
CA THR A 58 -8.57 -9.97 -5.06
C THR A 58 -7.90 -8.72 -5.63
N MET A 59 -7.58 -8.72 -6.93
CA MET A 59 -7.03 -7.53 -7.59
C MET A 59 -7.98 -6.33 -7.50
N ALA A 60 -9.29 -6.56 -7.45
CA ALA A 60 -10.28 -5.49 -7.25
C ALA A 60 -10.15 -4.83 -5.87
N GLN A 61 -10.01 -5.63 -4.80
CA GLN A 61 -9.80 -5.12 -3.44
C GLN A 61 -8.49 -4.32 -3.34
N LEU A 62 -7.42 -4.81 -3.96
CA LEU A 62 -6.16 -4.09 -3.99
C LEU A 62 -6.27 -2.79 -4.81
N GLY A 63 -6.92 -2.83 -5.96
CA GLY A 63 -7.17 -1.63 -6.78
C GLY A 63 -7.91 -0.55 -6.00
N GLN A 64 -9.00 -0.91 -5.33
CA GLN A 64 -9.78 0.01 -4.49
C GLN A 64 -8.97 0.65 -3.37
N LEU A 65 -8.02 -0.10 -2.76
CA LEU A 65 -7.10 0.47 -1.78
C LEU A 65 -6.11 1.45 -2.42
N LEU A 66 -5.51 1.06 -3.55
CA LEU A 66 -4.52 1.88 -4.25
C LEU A 66 -5.13 3.22 -4.71
N GLU A 67 -6.37 3.24 -5.18
CA GLU A 67 -7.11 4.45 -5.58
C GLU A 67 -7.22 5.50 -4.46
N GLN A 68 -7.21 5.07 -3.19
CA GLN A 68 -7.27 5.98 -2.02
C GLN A 68 -5.90 6.58 -1.67
N ILE A 69 -4.81 6.01 -2.21
CA ILE A 69 -3.45 6.48 -1.98
C ILE A 69 -3.17 7.63 -2.96
N ASN A 70 -2.38 8.63 -2.56
CA ASN A 70 -2.00 9.68 -3.50
C ASN A 70 -1.16 9.13 -4.68
N PRO A 71 -1.20 9.77 -5.86
CA PRO A 71 -0.53 9.27 -7.07
C PRO A 71 0.96 8.95 -6.91
N ARG A 72 1.71 9.79 -6.17
CA ARG A 72 3.15 9.58 -5.94
C ARG A 72 3.43 8.28 -5.17
N ALA A 73 2.62 8.01 -4.17
CA ALA A 73 2.71 6.80 -3.37
C ALA A 73 2.19 5.56 -4.13
N GLN A 74 1.22 5.71 -5.04
CA GLN A 74 0.85 4.65 -5.98
C GLN A 74 2.00 4.28 -6.93
N VAL A 75 2.69 5.27 -7.50
CA VAL A 75 3.91 5.03 -8.32
C VAL A 75 4.98 4.32 -7.49
N LEU A 76 5.17 4.74 -6.23
CA LEU A 76 6.11 4.08 -5.32
C LEU A 76 5.72 2.61 -5.08
N PHE A 77 4.44 2.29 -4.95
CA PHE A 77 3.97 0.90 -4.80
C PHE A 77 4.47 0.03 -5.97
N PHE A 78 4.20 0.44 -7.20
CA PHE A 78 4.63 -0.33 -8.38
C PHE A 78 6.15 -0.37 -8.55
N LYS A 79 6.85 0.72 -8.21
CA LYS A 79 8.31 0.74 -8.20
C LYS A 79 8.87 -0.28 -7.21
N ARG A 80 8.39 -0.28 -5.97
CA ARG A 80 8.80 -1.21 -4.92
C ARG A 80 8.43 -2.65 -5.27
N LEU A 81 7.23 -2.89 -5.78
CA LEU A 81 6.81 -4.20 -6.25
C LEU A 81 7.77 -4.76 -7.32
N LYS A 82 8.14 -3.93 -8.31
CA LYS A 82 9.11 -4.30 -9.35
C LYS A 82 10.52 -4.53 -8.80
N GLU A 83 10.96 -3.73 -7.84
CA GLU A 83 12.27 -3.86 -7.19
C GLU A 83 12.35 -5.14 -6.32
N THR A 84 11.29 -5.48 -5.60
CA THR A 84 11.25 -6.63 -4.69
C THR A 84 10.97 -7.94 -5.42
N SER A 85 10.08 -7.94 -6.42
CA SER A 85 9.78 -9.14 -7.22
C SER A 85 9.41 -8.74 -8.66
N PRO A 86 10.41 -8.72 -9.57
CA PRO A 86 10.18 -8.38 -10.98
C PRO A 86 9.20 -9.33 -11.68
N GLU A 87 9.17 -10.61 -11.27
CA GLU A 87 8.31 -11.63 -11.86
C GLU A 87 6.84 -11.42 -11.50
N SER A 88 6.57 -10.98 -10.27
CA SER A 88 5.22 -10.71 -9.78
C SER A 88 4.55 -9.57 -10.54
N LEU A 89 5.29 -8.66 -11.18
CA LEU A 89 4.72 -7.54 -11.94
C LEU A 89 3.70 -8.02 -13.01
N LYS A 90 3.87 -9.24 -13.55
CA LYS A 90 2.93 -9.84 -14.49
C LYS A 90 1.55 -10.09 -13.88
N ASP A 91 1.51 -10.50 -12.61
CA ASP A 91 0.28 -10.76 -11.88
C ASP A 91 -0.48 -9.46 -11.54
N PHE A 92 0.25 -8.36 -11.40
CA PHE A 92 -0.30 -7.02 -11.17
C PHE A 92 -0.46 -6.20 -12.44
N ALA A 93 -0.20 -6.78 -13.62
CA ALA A 93 -0.23 -6.07 -14.91
C ALA A 93 -1.54 -5.30 -15.17
N PRO A 94 -2.75 -5.84 -14.88
CA PRO A 94 -3.99 -5.08 -15.08
C PRO A 94 -4.03 -3.78 -14.28
N LEU A 95 -3.58 -3.80 -13.02
CA LEU A 95 -3.49 -2.61 -12.17
C LEU A 95 -2.39 -1.68 -12.69
N TYR A 96 -1.20 -2.22 -12.94
CA TYR A 96 -0.04 -1.45 -13.41
C TYR A 96 -0.36 -0.69 -14.70
N TYR A 97 -0.96 -1.33 -15.70
CA TYR A 97 -1.29 -0.65 -16.96
C TYR A 97 -2.43 0.36 -16.80
N GLY A 98 -3.44 0.06 -15.97
CA GLY A 98 -4.50 1.01 -15.66
C GLY A 98 -3.95 2.29 -15.04
N PHE A 99 -3.16 2.15 -13.98
CA PHE A 99 -2.56 3.28 -13.29
C PHE A 99 -1.47 4.00 -14.11
N MET A 100 -0.64 3.29 -14.88
CA MET A 100 0.37 3.94 -15.74
C MET A 100 -0.28 4.77 -16.84
N ASN A 101 -1.47 4.39 -17.32
CA ASN A 101 -2.24 5.20 -18.26
C ASN A 101 -2.79 6.48 -17.59
N GLU A 102 -3.21 6.41 -16.33
CA GLU A 102 -3.70 7.55 -15.56
C GLU A 102 -2.58 8.50 -15.09
N PHE A 103 -1.40 7.98 -14.78
CA PHE A 103 -0.28 8.76 -14.23
C PHE A 103 0.84 9.06 -15.23
N HIS A 104 0.63 8.81 -16.51
CA HIS A 104 1.63 9.05 -17.55
C HIS A 104 2.21 10.48 -17.48
N SER A 105 1.40 11.50 -17.17
CA SER A 105 1.90 12.87 -16.97
C SER A 105 2.75 13.06 -15.71
N LEU A 106 2.46 12.34 -14.62
CA LEU A 106 3.16 12.46 -13.33
C LEU A 106 4.49 11.70 -13.27
N LEU A 107 4.71 10.75 -14.19
CA LEU A 107 5.92 9.94 -14.26
C LEU A 107 7.07 10.59 -15.05
N PHE A 108 6.75 11.61 -15.85
CA PHE A 108 7.70 12.27 -16.78
C PHE A 108 7.82 13.79 -16.56
N THR A 109 7.37 14.32 -15.42
CA THR A 109 7.63 15.72 -15.01
C THR A 109 8.66 15.74 -13.89
#